data_AF-A0A1Y1UQP3-F1
#
_entry.id   AF-A0A1Y1UQP3-F1
#
_cell.length_a   1.000
_cell.length_b   1.000
_cell.length_c   1.000
_cell.angle_alpha   90.00
_cell.angle_beta   90.00
_cell.angle_gamma   90.00
#
_symmetry.space_group_name_H-M   'P 1'
#
loop_
_entity.id
_entity.type
_entity.pdbx_description
1 polymer ?
#
loop_
_entity_poly.entity_id
_entity_poly.type
_entity_poly.pdbx_seq_one_letter_code
_entity_poly.pdbx_strand_id
1 'polypeptide(L)'
;MNNLNEEKPKKHTIINQNRKTIVKFMKNNDITNIKKFIFENNIKLKSFNVNNKFDFLIYAIGKNLSPSMVRYLYKKCHYKTINYKFVLRRKNVLTPLLLALIKSNYVLAEEILKNGGDINYKMIKYNILYCLYNYKSLTTKNVKFILNHGFNIDSINDHNLISKLNMDILQLILKRCIFDNAFILKLINIHVNKQTLSEEELNDLISSETNKIKVTDEWYQKALSNKRYKDIEEVYYYKDINYNRQELKQLFLYLEMEYAYLRIPEQYRLLKQVETQQIKIPMTKDDLDEQYNKLYVLLFKFLNYFIGYGKLRGLREFFRENEFVFKDIRYTKYDMITYAIKHDISNHCIKRILTYFPVSEIKDQWREIADEKKNRSIIKIIQKTLKYYY
;
A
#
# COMPACT_ATOMS: atom_id res chain seq x y z
N MET A 1 59.40 -28.66 22.25
CA MET A 1 58.00 -28.42 21.83
C MET A 1 57.38 -27.42 22.79
N ASN A 2 57.26 -26.13 22.42
CA ASN A 2 56.42 -25.10 23.05
C ASN A 2 56.80 -23.75 22.43
N ASN A 3 56.03 -23.24 21.45
CA ASN A 3 55.99 -21.80 21.10
C ASN A 3 54.96 -21.41 20.01
N LEU A 4 53.89 -22.17 19.79
CA LEU A 4 52.93 -21.87 18.71
C LEU A 4 51.64 -21.14 19.16
N ASN A 5 51.46 -20.87 20.47
CA ASN A 5 50.20 -20.32 20.99
C ASN A 5 50.26 -18.88 21.53
N GLU A 6 51.43 -18.27 21.75
CA GLU A 6 51.53 -16.89 22.28
C GLU A 6 51.51 -15.77 21.22
N GLU A 7 51.85 -16.05 19.97
CA GLU A 7 51.86 -15.01 18.91
C GLU A 7 50.45 -14.64 18.40
N LYS A 8 49.52 -15.60 18.40
CA LYS A 8 48.13 -15.39 17.96
C LYS A 8 47.37 -14.31 18.75
N PRO A 9 47.39 -14.30 20.11
CA PRO A 9 46.68 -13.28 20.88
C PRO A 9 47.27 -11.87 20.71
N LYS A 10 48.61 -11.72 20.66
CA LYS A 10 49.27 -10.41 20.46
C LYS A 10 48.94 -9.79 19.10
N LYS A 11 48.97 -10.59 18.02
CA LYS A 11 48.64 -10.13 16.66
C LYS A 11 47.18 -9.69 16.52
N HIS A 12 46.24 -10.41 17.15
CA HIS A 12 44.81 -10.06 17.13
C HIS A 12 44.53 -8.74 17.87
N THR A 13 45.22 -8.49 18.98
CA THR A 13 45.10 -7.24 19.75
C THR A 13 45.60 -6.03 18.95
N ILE A 14 46.76 -6.14 18.30
CA ILE A 14 47.33 -5.07 17.45
C ILE A 14 46.41 -4.74 16.26
N ILE A 15 45.87 -5.76 15.57
CA ILE A 15 44.93 -5.58 14.46
C ILE A 15 43.68 -4.79 14.91
N ASN A 16 43.15 -5.10 16.09
CA ASN A 16 42.00 -4.39 16.63
C ASN A 16 42.34 -2.96 17.07
N GLN A 17 43.53 -2.71 17.60
CA GLN A 17 43.99 -1.37 17.97
C GLN A 17 44.14 -0.48 16.73
N ASN A 18 44.80 -0.97 15.69
CA ASN A 18 44.98 -0.26 14.43
C ASN A 18 43.63 0.06 13.77
N ARG A 19 42.70 -0.90 13.76
CA ARG A 19 41.33 -0.66 13.28
C ARG A 19 40.63 0.45 14.08
N LYS A 20 40.73 0.45 15.41
CA LYS A 20 40.13 1.48 16.27
C LYS A 20 40.71 2.87 15.98
N THR A 21 42.02 2.97 15.81
CA THR A 21 42.70 4.22 15.46
C THR A 21 42.25 4.76 14.11
N ILE A 22 42.20 3.92 13.08
CA ILE A 22 41.70 4.31 11.75
C ILE A 22 40.25 4.77 11.84
N VAL A 23 39.39 4.05 12.56
CA VAL A 23 38.00 4.43 12.77
C VAL A 23 37.87 5.79 13.48
N LYS A 24 38.76 6.13 14.42
CA LYS A 24 38.80 7.44 15.07
C LYS A 24 39.08 8.55 14.06
N PHE A 25 40.10 8.40 13.21
CA PHE A 25 40.39 9.37 12.16
C PHE A 25 39.25 9.49 11.13
N MET A 26 38.61 8.36 10.78
CA MET A 26 37.45 8.35 9.89
C MET A 26 36.29 9.19 10.43
N LYS A 27 35.99 9.07 11.73
CA LYS A 27 34.94 9.87 12.39
C LYS A 27 35.22 11.38 12.32
N ASN A 28 36.49 11.76 12.35
CA ASN A 28 36.93 13.15 12.22
C ASN A 28 37.09 13.60 10.76
N ASN A 29 36.71 12.74 9.79
CA ASN A 29 36.91 12.96 8.35
C ASN A 29 38.37 13.24 7.95
N ASP A 30 39.33 12.73 8.73
CA ASP A 30 40.74 13.08 8.64
C ASP A 30 41.51 12.11 7.73
N ILE A 31 41.35 12.30 6.41
CA ILE A 31 41.99 11.46 5.40
C ILE A 31 43.53 11.56 5.49
N THR A 32 44.06 12.72 5.87
CA THR A 32 45.51 12.97 5.97
C THR A 32 46.14 12.10 7.05
N ASN A 33 45.59 12.08 8.26
CA ASN A 33 46.10 11.24 9.34
C ASN A 33 45.87 9.74 9.08
N ILE A 34 44.80 9.37 8.36
CA ILE A 34 44.65 7.97 7.90
C ILE A 34 45.80 7.57 6.97
N LYS A 35 46.13 8.41 5.97
CA LYS A 35 47.24 8.14 5.04
C LYS A 35 48.58 8.01 5.76
N LYS A 36 48.89 8.96 6.65
CA LYS A 36 50.12 8.98 7.46
C LYS A 36 50.23 7.71 8.30
N PHE A 37 49.18 7.39 9.07
CA PHE A 37 49.16 6.21 9.94
C PHE A 37 49.30 4.90 9.15
N ILE A 38 48.65 4.78 7.99
CA ILE A 38 48.76 3.60 7.12
C ILE A 38 50.20 3.41 6.62
N PHE A 39 50.84 4.50 6.19
CA PHE A 39 52.21 4.48 5.68
C PHE A 39 53.21 4.09 6.77
N GLU A 40 53.18 4.79 7.92
CA GLU A 40 54.10 4.57 9.04
C GLU A 40 54.02 3.15 9.62
N ASN A 41 52.82 2.54 9.57
CA ASN A 41 52.60 1.21 10.14
C ASN A 41 52.53 0.10 9.08
N ASN A 42 52.86 0.40 7.82
CA ASN A 42 52.81 -0.53 6.68
C ASN A 42 51.50 -1.34 6.59
N ILE A 43 50.37 -0.64 6.73
CA ILE A 43 49.05 -1.25 6.86
C ILE A 43 48.44 -1.53 5.47
N LYS A 44 47.97 -2.76 5.27
CA LYS A 44 47.10 -3.10 4.12
C LYS A 44 45.63 -2.96 4.53
N LEU A 45 44.99 -1.84 4.22
CA LEU A 45 43.65 -1.51 4.73
C LEU A 45 42.59 -2.61 4.53
N LYS A 46 42.66 -3.30 3.38
CA LYS A 46 41.82 -4.45 3.03
C LYS A 46 41.88 -5.59 4.06
N SER A 47 43.01 -5.81 4.73
CA SER A 47 43.18 -6.90 5.70
C SER A 47 42.34 -6.72 6.96
N PHE A 48 41.82 -5.52 7.21
CA PHE A 48 40.94 -5.25 8.35
C PHE A 48 39.47 -5.46 8.04
N ASN A 49 39.08 -5.59 6.77
CA ASN A 49 37.74 -6.02 6.41
C ASN A 49 37.61 -7.50 6.77
N VAL A 50 36.64 -7.81 7.63
CA VAL A 50 36.36 -9.16 8.08
C VAL A 50 34.99 -9.54 7.56
N ASN A 51 34.95 -10.58 6.74
CA ASN A 51 33.73 -11.05 6.10
C ASN A 51 32.58 -11.17 7.12
N ASN A 52 31.46 -10.51 6.83
CA ASN A 52 30.25 -10.47 7.66
C ASN A 52 30.42 -9.97 9.12
N LYS A 53 31.55 -9.32 9.44
CA LYS A 53 31.81 -8.75 10.77
C LYS A 53 32.12 -7.26 10.71
N PHE A 54 32.98 -6.85 9.80
CA PHE A 54 33.39 -5.45 9.67
C PHE A 54 33.84 -5.14 8.25
N ASP A 55 33.39 -4.02 7.73
CA ASP A 55 33.81 -3.49 6.43
C ASP A 55 33.92 -1.96 6.55
N PHE A 56 35.07 -1.40 6.19
CA PHE A 56 35.31 0.04 6.33
C PHE A 56 34.38 0.89 5.47
N LEU A 57 34.03 0.40 4.28
CA LEU A 57 33.18 1.14 3.35
C LEU A 57 31.72 1.12 3.85
N ILE A 58 31.22 -0.04 4.26
CA ILE A 58 29.91 -0.17 4.91
C ILE A 58 29.86 0.66 6.20
N TYR A 59 30.92 0.66 7.01
CA TYR A 59 30.99 1.48 8.22
C TYR A 59 30.93 2.98 7.88
N ALA A 60 31.71 3.43 6.91
CA ALA A 60 31.75 4.84 6.50
C ALA A 60 30.38 5.33 6.00
N ILE A 61 29.73 4.55 5.14
CA ILE A 61 28.38 4.85 4.64
C ILE A 61 27.37 4.83 5.79
N GLY A 62 27.41 3.81 6.65
CA GLY A 62 26.50 3.69 7.79
C GLY A 62 26.66 4.81 8.82
N LYS A 63 27.81 5.49 8.84
CA LYS A 63 28.10 6.67 9.67
C LYS A 63 27.98 7.99 8.91
N ASN A 64 27.47 7.99 7.67
CA ASN A 64 27.32 9.18 6.83
C ASN A 64 28.61 10.01 6.72
N LEU A 65 29.76 9.34 6.61
CA LEU A 65 31.02 10.05 6.38
C LEU A 65 31.03 10.72 5.00
N SER A 66 31.95 11.66 4.79
CA SER A 66 32.00 12.45 3.55
C SER A 66 32.20 11.57 2.29
N PRO A 67 31.67 12.00 1.13
CA PRO A 67 31.95 11.35 -0.16
C PRO A 67 33.45 11.14 -0.41
N SER A 68 34.28 12.11 -0.04
CA SER A 68 35.75 12.04 -0.16
C SER A 68 36.34 10.90 0.66
N MET A 69 35.86 10.69 1.89
CA MET A 69 36.29 9.56 2.74
C MET A 69 35.88 8.23 2.14
N VAL A 70 34.63 8.13 1.66
CA VAL A 70 34.12 6.92 1.01
C VAL A 70 34.91 6.57 -0.25
N ARG A 71 35.20 7.56 -1.10
CA ARG A 71 36.03 7.39 -2.31
C ARG A 71 37.45 6.95 -1.96
N TYR A 72 38.03 7.53 -0.91
CA TYR A 72 39.36 7.14 -0.41
C TYR A 72 39.39 5.67 0.01
N LEU A 73 38.42 5.23 0.84
CA LEU A 73 38.33 3.86 1.33
C LEU A 73 38.06 2.87 0.20
N TYR A 74 37.19 3.22 -0.76
CA TYR A 74 36.91 2.38 -1.93
C TYR A 74 38.21 2.06 -2.70
N LYS A 75 39.02 3.09 -2.98
CA LYS A 75 40.30 2.93 -3.67
C LYS A 75 41.33 2.16 -2.84
N LYS A 76 41.50 2.51 -1.55
CA LYS A 76 42.57 1.95 -0.70
C LYS A 76 42.30 0.56 -0.16
N CYS A 77 41.05 0.14 -0.06
CA CYS A 77 40.72 -1.26 0.27
C CYS A 77 40.71 -2.18 -0.96
N HIS A 78 40.97 -1.67 -2.17
CA HIS A 78 41.01 -2.45 -3.41
C HIS A 78 39.76 -3.32 -3.59
N TYR A 79 38.57 -2.73 -3.44
CA TYR A 79 37.33 -3.41 -3.77
C TYR A 79 37.28 -3.66 -5.28
N LYS A 80 36.93 -4.89 -5.68
CA LYS A 80 36.77 -5.25 -7.10
C LYS A 80 35.57 -4.54 -7.74
N THR A 81 34.53 -4.30 -6.95
CA THR A 81 33.30 -3.63 -7.36
C THR A 81 32.66 -3.01 -6.12
N ILE A 82 31.90 -1.92 -6.31
CA ILE A 82 31.04 -1.33 -5.27
C ILE A 82 29.73 -2.11 -5.12
N ASN A 83 29.40 -2.98 -6.07
CA ASN A 83 28.21 -3.83 -6.10
C ASN A 83 28.49 -5.16 -5.37
N TYR A 84 28.56 -5.10 -4.04
CA TYR A 84 28.77 -6.28 -3.21
C TYR A 84 27.79 -6.31 -2.03
N LYS A 85 27.56 -7.53 -1.53
CA LYS A 85 26.74 -7.79 -0.35
C LYS A 85 27.56 -7.84 0.93
N PHE A 86 27.04 -7.25 1.99
CA PHE A 86 27.53 -7.37 3.34
C PHE A 86 26.42 -7.94 4.22
N VAL A 87 26.62 -9.13 4.79
CA VAL A 87 25.60 -9.82 5.58
C VAL A 87 25.84 -9.57 7.07
N LEU A 88 25.01 -8.73 7.68
CA LEU A 88 25.00 -8.54 9.12
C LEU A 88 24.05 -9.56 9.77
N ARG A 89 24.57 -10.40 10.68
CA ARG A 89 23.76 -11.35 11.49
C ARG A 89 22.82 -12.25 10.67
N ARG A 90 23.32 -12.83 9.58
CA ARG A 90 22.66 -13.83 8.69
C ARG A 90 21.36 -13.43 7.98
N LYS A 91 20.69 -12.32 8.34
CA LYS A 91 19.43 -11.88 7.71
C LYS A 91 19.48 -10.48 7.08
N ASN A 92 20.40 -9.63 7.51
CA ASN A 92 20.46 -8.25 7.03
C ASN A 92 21.52 -8.13 5.93
N VAL A 93 21.06 -8.22 4.68
CA VAL A 93 21.90 -8.03 3.50
C VAL A 93 21.92 -6.55 3.15
N LEU A 94 23.10 -5.95 3.20
CA LEU A 94 23.33 -4.57 2.81
C LEU A 94 24.21 -4.53 1.57
N THR A 95 23.95 -3.55 0.72
CA THR A 95 24.91 -3.08 -0.29
C THR A 95 25.29 -1.65 0.06
N PRO A 96 26.44 -1.15 -0.44
CA PRO A 96 26.79 0.27 -0.29
C PRO A 96 25.64 1.21 -0.67
N LEU A 97 25.03 0.99 -1.84
CA LEU A 97 23.95 1.84 -2.34
C LEU A 97 22.68 1.73 -1.48
N LEU A 98 22.23 0.51 -1.15
CA LEU A 98 21.07 0.32 -0.28
C LEU A 98 21.27 1.01 1.06
N LEU A 99 22.46 0.90 1.66
CA LEU A 99 22.75 1.52 2.95
C LEU A 99 22.71 3.05 2.87
N ALA A 100 23.22 3.65 1.79
CA ALA A 100 23.12 5.10 1.58
C ALA A 100 21.65 5.56 1.50
N LEU A 101 20.79 4.82 0.81
CA LEU A 101 19.35 5.12 0.68
C LEU A 101 18.58 4.90 1.99
N ILE A 102 18.89 3.84 2.74
CA ILE A 102 18.36 3.63 4.11
C ILE A 102 18.70 4.82 5.00
N LYS A 103 19.89 5.42 4.82
CA LYS A 103 20.31 6.64 5.52
C LYS A 103 19.77 7.93 4.90
N SER A 104 19.01 7.85 3.81
CA SER A 104 18.55 9.00 3.03
C SER A 104 19.67 9.98 2.65
N ASN A 105 20.89 9.46 2.48
CA ASN A 105 22.06 10.25 2.10
C ASN A 105 22.22 10.22 0.59
N TYR A 106 21.42 11.03 -0.10
CA TYR A 106 21.37 11.06 -1.56
C TYR A 106 22.70 11.52 -2.18
N VAL A 107 23.43 12.43 -1.54
CA VAL A 107 24.77 12.85 -1.99
C VAL A 107 25.72 11.66 -2.04
N LEU A 108 25.66 10.78 -1.04
CA LEU A 108 26.49 9.59 -1.02
C LEU A 108 25.97 8.49 -1.96
N ALA A 109 24.66 8.37 -2.13
CA ALA A 109 24.07 7.46 -3.11
C ALA A 109 24.50 7.83 -4.55
N GLU A 110 24.45 9.13 -4.90
CA GLU A 110 24.97 9.69 -6.15
C GLU A 110 26.45 9.37 -6.35
N GLU A 111 27.26 9.58 -5.32
CA GLU A 111 28.68 9.24 -5.35
C GLU A 111 28.88 7.73 -5.62
N ILE A 112 28.10 6.86 -4.99
CA ILE A 112 28.17 5.41 -5.20
C ILE A 112 27.81 5.05 -6.64
N LEU A 113 26.73 5.62 -7.19
CA LEU A 113 26.32 5.41 -8.60
C LEU A 113 27.42 5.86 -9.57
N LYS A 114 28.00 7.05 -9.35
CA LYS A 114 29.13 7.57 -10.16
C LYS A 114 30.37 6.67 -10.16
N ASN A 115 30.58 5.89 -9.09
CA ASN A 115 31.68 4.94 -8.99
C ASN A 115 31.28 3.51 -9.43
N GLY A 116 30.25 3.37 -10.29
CA GLY A 116 29.81 2.10 -10.86
C GLY A 116 28.78 1.35 -10.01
N GLY A 117 28.14 2.04 -9.06
CA GLY A 117 27.01 1.51 -8.32
C GLY A 117 25.85 1.20 -9.26
N ASP A 118 25.31 -0.01 -9.17
CA ASP A 118 24.20 -0.46 -9.98
C ASP A 118 22.90 -0.41 -9.15
N ILE A 119 21.95 0.45 -9.55
CA ILE A 119 20.64 0.59 -8.92
C ILE A 119 19.81 -0.70 -9.00
N ASN A 120 20.07 -1.52 -10.02
CA ASN A 120 19.42 -2.79 -10.32
C ASN A 120 20.19 -3.99 -9.79
N TYR A 121 21.24 -3.76 -9.01
CA TYR A 121 22.03 -4.83 -8.42
C TYR A 121 21.14 -5.75 -7.56
N LYS A 122 20.97 -7.00 -8.01
CA LYS A 122 20.12 -7.98 -7.34
C LYS A 122 20.79 -8.44 -6.04
N MET A 123 20.20 -8.02 -4.93
CA MET A 123 20.62 -8.43 -3.59
C MET A 123 20.03 -9.81 -3.30
N ILE A 124 20.79 -10.84 -3.68
CA ILE A 124 20.31 -12.24 -3.70
C ILE A 124 19.15 -12.40 -4.70
N LYS A 125 17.91 -12.26 -4.23
CA LYS A 125 16.68 -12.39 -5.02
C LYS A 125 15.80 -11.12 -4.96
N TYR A 126 16.27 -10.08 -4.28
CA TYR A 126 15.50 -8.87 -4.02
C TYR A 126 16.11 -7.67 -4.72
N ASN A 127 15.25 -6.86 -5.34
CA ASN A 127 15.64 -5.56 -5.86
C ASN A 127 15.69 -4.51 -4.73
N ILE A 128 16.21 -3.33 -5.05
CA ILE A 128 16.42 -2.27 -4.06
C ILE A 128 15.12 -1.75 -3.44
N LEU A 129 14.03 -1.71 -4.21
CA LEU A 129 12.71 -1.30 -3.76
C LEU A 129 12.19 -2.23 -2.65
N TYR A 130 12.28 -3.54 -2.86
CA TYR A 130 11.89 -4.55 -1.86
C TYR A 130 12.74 -4.46 -0.60
N CYS A 131 14.06 -4.28 -0.75
CA CYS A 131 14.92 -4.09 0.40
C CYS A 131 14.54 -2.85 1.21
N LEU A 132 14.34 -1.70 0.56
CA LEU A 132 13.91 -0.47 1.24
C LEU A 132 12.61 -0.65 2.02
N TYR A 133 11.66 -1.40 1.46
CA TYR A 133 10.41 -1.76 2.15
C TYR A 133 10.69 -2.56 3.44
N ASN A 134 11.48 -3.63 3.35
CA ASN A 134 11.80 -4.48 4.51
C ASN A 134 12.58 -3.74 5.60
N TYR A 135 13.41 -2.76 5.23
CA TYR A 135 14.13 -1.89 6.15
C TYR A 135 13.28 -0.72 6.67
N LYS A 136 11.97 -0.68 6.39
CA LYS A 136 11.06 0.42 6.75
C LYS A 136 11.58 1.79 6.32
N SER A 137 12.32 1.83 5.22
CA SER A 137 12.98 3.03 4.68
C SER A 137 12.45 3.38 3.29
N LEU A 138 11.37 2.74 2.85
CA LEU A 138 10.73 3.07 1.59
C LEU A 138 9.92 4.35 1.73
N THR A 139 10.47 5.46 1.21
CA THR A 139 9.85 6.78 1.20
C THR A 139 9.64 7.24 -0.23
N THR A 140 8.76 8.22 -0.45
CA THR A 140 8.56 8.83 -1.77
C THR A 140 9.86 9.42 -2.34
N LYS A 141 10.74 9.96 -1.49
CA LYS A 141 12.06 10.46 -1.89
C LYS A 141 12.97 9.35 -2.39
N ASN A 142 13.05 8.22 -1.67
CA ASN A 142 13.83 7.06 -2.10
C ASN A 142 13.28 6.47 -3.40
N VAL A 143 11.96 6.39 -3.56
CA VAL A 143 11.32 5.90 -4.80
C VAL A 143 11.63 6.85 -5.97
N LYS A 144 11.46 8.17 -5.79
CA LYS A 144 11.86 9.16 -6.81
C LYS A 144 13.33 9.01 -7.19
N PHE A 145 14.20 8.83 -6.20
CA PHE A 145 15.63 8.67 -6.43
C PHE A 145 15.91 7.44 -7.28
N ILE A 146 15.43 6.24 -6.91
CA ILE A 146 15.75 5.03 -7.66
C ILE A 146 15.16 5.09 -9.09
N LEU A 147 13.95 5.62 -9.26
CA LEU A 147 13.31 5.76 -10.57
C LEU A 147 14.10 6.71 -11.48
N ASN A 148 14.57 7.84 -10.95
CA ASN A 148 15.40 8.79 -11.70
C ASN A 148 16.76 8.23 -12.13
N HIS A 149 17.21 7.14 -11.52
CA HIS A 149 18.53 6.55 -11.76
C HIS A 149 18.46 5.23 -12.52
N GLY A 150 17.36 4.97 -13.23
CA GLY A 150 17.25 3.82 -14.14
C GLY A 150 16.89 2.52 -13.43
N PHE A 151 16.12 2.58 -12.34
CA PHE A 151 15.53 1.38 -11.74
C PHE A 151 14.70 0.63 -12.78
N ASN A 152 14.94 -0.68 -12.92
CA ASN A 152 14.24 -1.55 -13.84
C ASN A 152 12.82 -1.78 -13.35
N ILE A 153 11.85 -1.20 -14.07
CA ILE A 153 10.46 -1.28 -13.72
C ILE A 153 9.90 -2.70 -13.74
N ASP A 154 10.41 -3.58 -14.61
CA ASP A 154 9.92 -4.96 -14.70
C ASP A 154 10.11 -5.72 -13.38
N SER A 155 11.11 -5.31 -12.59
CA SER A 155 11.38 -5.87 -11.25
C SER A 155 10.38 -5.40 -10.18
N ILE A 156 9.46 -4.48 -10.48
CA ILE A 156 8.51 -3.96 -9.49
C ILE A 156 7.47 -4.99 -9.05
N ASN A 157 7.13 -5.91 -9.95
CA ASN A 157 6.22 -7.01 -9.66
C ASN A 157 6.86 -8.12 -8.81
N ASP A 158 8.18 -8.07 -8.58
CA ASP A 158 8.88 -9.08 -7.80
C ASP A 158 8.28 -9.22 -6.38
N HIS A 159 8.06 -10.47 -5.96
CA HIS A 159 7.60 -10.84 -4.61
C HIS A 159 6.29 -10.19 -4.17
N ASN A 160 5.42 -9.81 -5.12
CA ASN A 160 4.16 -9.12 -4.89
C ASN A 160 4.32 -7.83 -4.05
N LEU A 161 5.45 -7.11 -4.17
CA LEU A 161 5.72 -5.93 -3.34
C LEU A 161 4.66 -4.83 -3.54
N ILE A 162 4.27 -4.61 -4.79
CA ILE A 162 3.19 -3.74 -5.26
C ILE A 162 1.95 -3.80 -4.35
N SER A 163 1.48 -5.00 -4.04
CA SER A 163 0.30 -5.23 -3.19
C SER A 163 0.49 -4.66 -1.77
N LYS A 164 1.74 -4.56 -1.29
CA LYS A 164 2.11 -4.12 0.06
C LYS A 164 2.44 -2.63 0.16
N LEU A 165 2.60 -1.93 -0.97
CA LEU A 165 2.92 -0.50 -0.98
C LEU A 165 1.75 0.33 -0.39
N ASN A 166 2.08 1.53 0.11
CA ASN A 166 1.09 2.53 0.41
C ASN A 166 0.66 3.25 -0.88
N MET A 167 -0.51 3.90 -0.83
CA MET A 167 -1.09 4.52 -2.01
C MET A 167 -0.24 5.66 -2.58
N ASP A 168 0.45 6.45 -1.74
CA ASP A 168 1.25 7.59 -2.23
C ASP A 168 2.47 7.14 -3.04
N ILE A 169 3.18 6.11 -2.56
CA ILE A 169 4.31 5.51 -3.27
C ILE A 169 3.83 4.86 -4.56
N LEU A 170 2.69 4.18 -4.49
CA LEU A 170 2.10 3.55 -5.64
C LEU A 170 1.75 4.57 -6.73
N GLN A 171 1.01 5.62 -6.41
CA GLN A 171 0.64 6.68 -7.37
C GLN A 171 1.87 7.30 -8.01
N LEU A 172 2.93 7.51 -7.21
CA LEU A 172 4.20 8.00 -7.71
C LEU A 172 4.82 7.07 -8.75
N ILE A 173 4.77 5.76 -8.52
CA ILE A 173 5.25 4.75 -9.46
C ILE A 173 4.37 4.77 -10.72
N LEU A 174 3.05 4.67 -10.58
CA LEU A 174 2.13 4.63 -11.72
C LEU A 174 2.33 5.84 -12.65
N LYS A 175 2.40 7.04 -12.07
CA LYS A 175 2.58 8.31 -12.80
C LYS A 175 3.93 8.44 -13.50
N ARG A 176 4.93 7.64 -13.13
CA ARG A 176 6.30 7.76 -13.67
C ARG A 176 6.70 6.63 -14.59
N CYS A 177 6.03 5.49 -14.47
CA CYS A 177 6.48 4.23 -15.05
C CYS A 177 5.57 3.71 -16.16
N ILE A 178 4.36 4.24 -16.26
CA ILE A 178 3.45 3.97 -17.37
C ILE A 178 3.44 5.18 -18.29
N PHE A 179 3.49 4.90 -19.60
CA PHE A 179 3.60 5.93 -20.63
C PHE A 179 4.81 6.83 -20.39
N ASP A 180 5.94 6.20 -20.06
CA ASP A 180 7.20 6.92 -19.86
C ASP A 180 7.68 7.59 -21.15
N ASN A 181 8.77 8.37 -21.05
CA ASN A 181 9.33 9.06 -22.21
C ASN A 181 9.70 8.10 -23.35
N ALA A 182 10.11 6.85 -23.05
CA ALA A 182 10.45 5.89 -24.08
C ALA A 182 9.21 5.45 -24.85
N PHE A 183 8.10 5.20 -24.17
CA PHE A 183 6.82 4.89 -24.80
C PHE A 183 6.27 6.09 -25.60
N ILE A 184 6.33 7.30 -25.04
CA ILE A 184 5.90 8.52 -25.76
C ILE A 184 6.71 8.70 -27.04
N LEU A 185 8.05 8.54 -26.97
CA LEU A 185 8.91 8.61 -28.15
C LEU A 185 8.62 7.50 -29.16
N LYS A 186 8.25 6.29 -28.70
CA LYS A 186 7.79 5.21 -29.58
C LYS A 186 6.55 5.63 -30.37
N LEU A 187 5.54 6.21 -29.72
CA LEU A 187 4.34 6.71 -30.39
C LEU A 187 4.63 7.86 -31.37
N ILE A 188 5.48 8.81 -30.97
CA ILE A 188 5.91 9.90 -31.85
C ILE A 188 6.63 9.34 -33.08
N ASN A 189 7.50 8.34 -32.91
CA ASN A 189 8.25 7.75 -34.02
C ASN A 189 7.33 7.03 -35.01
N ILE A 190 6.29 6.33 -34.54
CA ILE A 190 5.25 5.73 -35.38
C ILE A 190 4.56 6.81 -36.22
N HIS A 191 4.17 7.92 -35.59
CA HIS A 191 3.51 9.04 -36.26
C HIS A 191 4.41 9.72 -37.30
N VAL A 192 5.66 10.07 -36.94
CA VAL A 192 6.61 10.76 -37.82
C VAL A 192 6.94 9.91 -39.05
N ASN A 193 7.08 8.59 -38.90
CA ASN A 193 7.33 7.67 -40.00
C ASN A 193 6.07 7.29 -40.78
N LYS A 194 4.90 7.87 -40.45
CA LYS A 194 3.61 7.57 -41.07
C LYS A 194 3.28 6.07 -41.06
N GLN A 195 3.72 5.36 -40.02
CA GLN A 195 3.33 3.97 -39.83
C GLN A 195 1.85 3.93 -39.45
N THR A 196 1.05 3.27 -40.27
CA THR A 196 -0.36 3.00 -39.96
C THR A 196 -0.42 1.94 -38.88
N LEU A 197 -1.13 2.20 -37.79
CA LEU A 197 -1.54 1.19 -36.83
C LEU A 197 -3.03 0.93 -37.00
N SER A 198 -3.40 -0.34 -37.04
CA SER A 198 -4.77 -0.76 -36.77
C SER A 198 -5.15 -0.44 -35.33
N GLU A 199 -6.45 -0.41 -35.06
CA GLU A 199 -6.98 -0.25 -33.70
C GLU A 199 -6.46 -1.34 -32.75
N GLU A 200 -6.36 -2.58 -33.24
CA GLU A 200 -5.83 -3.73 -32.49
C GLU A 200 -4.36 -3.53 -32.12
N GLU A 201 -3.50 -3.15 -33.07
CA GLU A 201 -2.07 -2.90 -32.79
C GLU A 201 -1.85 -1.75 -31.81
N LEU A 202 -2.66 -0.68 -31.90
CA LEU A 202 -2.60 0.42 -30.95
C LEU A 202 -3.03 -0.04 -29.55
N ASN A 203 -4.10 -0.83 -29.46
CA ASN A 203 -4.58 -1.38 -28.20
C ASN A 203 -3.56 -2.34 -27.59
N ASP A 204 -2.88 -3.17 -28.39
CA ASP A 204 -1.80 -4.04 -27.93
C ASP A 204 -0.60 -3.25 -27.41
N LEU A 205 -0.23 -2.17 -28.10
CA LEU A 205 0.84 -1.26 -27.65
C LEU A 205 0.51 -0.65 -26.29
N ILE A 206 -0.69 -0.08 -26.14
CA ILE A 206 -1.15 0.52 -24.89
C ILE A 206 -1.21 -0.54 -23.79
N SER A 207 -1.80 -1.71 -24.07
CA SER A 207 -1.95 -2.80 -23.11
C SER A 207 -0.60 -3.35 -22.65
N SER A 208 0.39 -3.47 -23.54
CA SER A 208 1.73 -3.93 -23.18
C SER A 208 2.44 -2.96 -22.23
N GLU A 209 2.25 -1.65 -22.44
CA GLU A 209 2.85 -0.60 -21.63
C GLU A 209 2.24 -0.55 -20.23
N THR A 210 0.93 -0.69 -20.14
CA THR A 210 0.21 -0.60 -18.88
C THR A 210 0.22 -1.90 -18.09
N ASN A 211 0.44 -3.05 -18.72
CA ASN A 211 0.64 -4.33 -18.03
C ASN A 211 2.04 -4.48 -17.40
N LYS A 212 2.94 -3.51 -17.57
CA LYS A 212 4.22 -3.45 -16.84
C LYS A 212 4.05 -3.51 -15.33
N ILE A 213 2.93 -3.01 -14.81
CA ILE A 213 2.63 -3.00 -13.37
C ILE A 213 1.32 -3.73 -13.14
N LYS A 214 1.40 -4.84 -12.40
CA LYS A 214 0.22 -5.64 -12.06
C LYS A 214 -0.58 -4.97 -10.94
N VAL A 215 -1.70 -4.37 -11.30
CA VAL A 215 -2.61 -3.75 -10.33
C VAL A 215 -3.54 -4.78 -9.73
N THR A 216 -3.42 -4.98 -8.43
CA THR A 216 -4.16 -5.99 -7.66
C THR A 216 -5.36 -5.38 -6.94
N ASP A 217 -6.36 -6.21 -6.66
CA ASP A 217 -7.61 -5.77 -6.03
C ASP A 217 -7.43 -5.28 -4.58
N GLU A 218 -6.35 -5.70 -3.92
CA GLU A 218 -5.92 -5.20 -2.61
C GLU A 218 -5.82 -3.66 -2.57
N TRP A 219 -5.61 -3.00 -3.72
CA TRP A 219 -5.50 -1.55 -3.80
C TRP A 219 -6.84 -0.85 -3.67
N TYR A 220 -7.88 -1.36 -4.34
CA TYR A 220 -9.24 -0.86 -4.13
C TYR A 220 -9.64 -1.02 -2.67
N GLN A 221 -9.31 -2.16 -2.06
CA GLN A 221 -9.58 -2.40 -0.65
C GLN A 221 -8.87 -1.39 0.25
N LYS A 222 -7.58 -1.13 0.02
CA LYS A 222 -6.81 -0.13 0.78
C LYS A 222 -7.33 1.29 0.59
N ALA A 223 -7.63 1.69 -0.64
CA ALA A 223 -8.14 3.03 -0.94
C ALA A 223 -9.50 3.24 -0.26
N LEU A 224 -10.40 2.25 -0.35
CA LEU A 224 -11.70 2.28 0.29
C LEU A 224 -11.61 2.32 1.82
N SER A 225 -10.83 1.41 2.44
CA SER A 225 -10.66 1.37 3.90
C SER A 225 -10.07 2.65 4.48
N ASN A 226 -9.22 3.34 3.70
CA ASN A 226 -8.65 4.63 4.07
C ASN A 226 -9.51 5.83 3.64
N LYS A 227 -10.69 5.62 3.05
CA LYS A 227 -11.60 6.65 2.52
C LYS A 227 -10.92 7.57 1.49
N ARG A 228 -9.94 7.04 0.76
CA ARG A 228 -9.18 7.73 -0.30
C ARG A 228 -9.85 7.50 -1.65
N TYR A 229 -11.07 7.98 -1.82
CA TYR A 229 -11.87 7.65 -3.00
C TYR A 229 -11.32 8.21 -4.32
N LYS A 230 -10.60 9.33 -4.30
CA LYS A 230 -9.86 9.82 -5.48
C LYS A 230 -8.79 8.83 -5.96
N ASP A 231 -8.22 8.05 -5.06
CA ASP A 231 -7.28 7.01 -5.48
C ASP A 231 -8.01 5.83 -6.15
N ILE A 232 -9.27 5.56 -5.76
CA ILE A 232 -10.10 4.55 -6.43
C ILE A 232 -10.32 4.95 -7.89
N GLU A 233 -10.62 6.24 -8.13
CA GLU A 233 -10.72 6.81 -9.48
C GLU A 233 -9.42 6.62 -10.28
N GLU A 234 -8.27 6.98 -9.70
CA GLU A 234 -6.98 6.81 -10.37
C GLU A 234 -6.67 5.33 -10.69
N VAL A 235 -6.93 4.41 -9.75
CA VAL A 235 -6.74 2.96 -9.95
C VAL A 235 -7.74 2.40 -10.96
N TYR A 236 -8.98 2.90 -10.97
CA TYR A 236 -10.01 2.55 -11.95
C TYR A 236 -9.55 2.88 -13.37
N TYR A 237 -9.19 4.14 -13.63
CA TYR A 237 -8.71 4.55 -14.94
C TYR A 237 -7.47 3.77 -15.36
N TYR A 238 -6.61 3.44 -14.41
CA TYR A 238 -5.46 2.59 -14.70
C TYR A 238 -5.86 1.19 -15.20
N LYS A 239 -6.78 0.50 -14.52
CA LYS A 239 -7.19 -0.86 -14.90
C LYS A 239 -8.06 -0.89 -16.15
N ASP A 240 -8.95 0.08 -16.32
CA ASP A 240 -9.91 0.13 -17.43
C ASP A 240 -9.20 0.37 -18.78
N ILE A 241 -8.08 1.11 -18.77
CA ILE A 241 -7.17 1.22 -19.93
C ILE A 241 -6.56 -0.15 -20.31
N ASN A 242 -6.45 -1.11 -19.38
CA ASN A 242 -5.70 -2.36 -19.57
C ASN A 242 -6.55 -3.57 -19.95
N TYR A 243 -7.88 -3.51 -19.75
CA TYR A 243 -8.75 -4.70 -19.74
C TYR A 243 -9.99 -4.61 -20.63
N ASN A 244 -10.06 -3.68 -21.60
CA ASN A 244 -11.22 -3.55 -22.50
C ASN A 244 -12.57 -3.45 -21.74
N ARG A 245 -12.89 -2.27 -21.19
CA ARG A 245 -14.24 -1.81 -20.79
C ARG A 245 -15.11 -2.74 -19.91
N GLN A 246 -14.59 -3.79 -19.29
CA GLN A 246 -15.48 -4.77 -18.64
C GLN A 246 -15.78 -4.53 -17.17
N GLU A 247 -14.97 -3.80 -16.37
CA GLU A 247 -14.98 -4.16 -14.94
C GLU A 247 -15.16 -3.02 -13.92
N LEU A 248 -16.20 -2.20 -14.15
CA LEU A 248 -17.04 -1.67 -13.04
C LEU A 248 -17.50 -2.81 -12.11
N LYS A 249 -17.85 -3.95 -12.72
CA LYS A 249 -18.21 -5.18 -11.99
C LYS A 249 -17.08 -5.66 -11.08
N GLN A 250 -15.79 -5.51 -11.43
CA GLN A 250 -14.69 -5.84 -10.50
C GLN A 250 -14.73 -4.95 -9.28
N LEU A 251 -14.80 -3.62 -9.48
CA LEU A 251 -14.82 -2.67 -8.37
C LEU A 251 -15.86 -3.10 -7.32
N PHE A 252 -17.06 -3.51 -7.77
CA PHE A 252 -18.14 -3.92 -6.88
C PHE A 252 -18.10 -5.39 -6.43
N LEU A 253 -17.62 -6.34 -7.24
CA LEU A 253 -17.39 -7.72 -6.82
C LEU A 253 -16.45 -7.78 -5.60
N TYR A 254 -15.46 -6.90 -5.54
CA TYR A 254 -14.55 -6.81 -4.39
C TYR A 254 -15.15 -6.13 -3.17
N LEU A 255 -16.15 -5.28 -3.38
CA LEU A 255 -16.97 -4.71 -2.31
C LEU A 255 -17.88 -5.78 -1.68
N GLU A 256 -18.18 -6.86 -2.41
CA GLU A 256 -19.08 -7.95 -1.98
C GLU A 256 -18.38 -9.11 -1.22
N MET A 257 -17.06 -9.08 -1.00
CA MET A 257 -16.32 -10.15 -0.29
C MET A 257 -16.78 -10.38 1.16
N GLU A 258 -16.39 -11.51 1.77
CA GLU A 258 -16.85 -12.12 3.06
C GLU A 258 -17.06 -11.19 4.28
N TYR A 259 -16.55 -9.95 4.26
CA TYR A 259 -16.77 -8.90 5.26
C TYR A 259 -17.51 -7.65 4.73
N ALA A 260 -18.27 -7.78 3.64
CA ALA A 260 -18.93 -6.68 2.92
C ALA A 260 -19.80 -5.82 3.84
N TYR A 261 -20.36 -6.39 4.91
CA TYR A 261 -21.19 -5.67 5.88
C TYR A 261 -20.45 -4.60 6.67
N LEU A 262 -19.15 -4.81 6.95
CA LEU A 262 -18.32 -3.80 7.61
C LEU A 262 -17.99 -2.62 6.70
N ARG A 263 -18.34 -2.73 5.41
CA ARG A 263 -17.99 -1.77 4.37
C ARG A 263 -19.19 -1.18 3.66
N ILE A 264 -20.42 -1.55 4.06
CA ILE A 264 -21.66 -0.96 3.52
C ILE A 264 -21.60 0.57 3.56
N PRO A 265 -21.12 1.19 4.66
CA PRO A 265 -20.95 2.62 4.71
C PRO A 265 -20.02 3.18 3.61
N GLU A 266 -18.82 2.64 3.50
CA GLU A 266 -17.81 3.12 2.56
C GLU A 266 -18.25 2.93 1.11
N GLN A 267 -18.94 1.83 0.81
CA GLN A 267 -19.52 1.56 -0.49
C GLN A 267 -20.61 2.56 -0.86
N TYR A 268 -21.53 2.81 0.07
CA TYR A 268 -22.59 3.80 -0.14
C TYR A 268 -22.00 5.19 -0.44
N ARG A 269 -20.98 5.61 0.32
CA ARG A 269 -20.32 6.90 0.10
C ARG A 269 -19.65 6.96 -1.26
N LEU A 270 -18.97 5.90 -1.69
CA LEU A 270 -18.37 5.83 -3.01
C LEU A 270 -19.44 5.97 -4.11
N LEU A 271 -20.53 5.18 -4.03
CA LEU A 271 -21.66 5.28 -4.96
C LEU A 271 -22.24 6.69 -5.02
N LYS A 272 -22.42 7.33 -3.86
CA LYS A 272 -22.92 8.70 -3.79
C LYS A 272 -21.96 9.71 -4.41
N GLN A 273 -20.66 9.52 -4.24
CA GLN A 273 -19.65 10.37 -4.87
C GLN A 273 -19.59 10.17 -6.39
N VAL A 274 -19.83 8.96 -6.89
CA VAL A 274 -19.97 8.70 -8.33
C VAL A 274 -21.26 9.33 -8.87
N GLU A 275 -22.40 9.11 -8.22
CA GLU A 275 -23.70 9.68 -8.59
C GLU A 275 -23.65 11.22 -8.65
N THR A 276 -22.96 11.85 -7.69
CA THR A 276 -22.80 13.30 -7.62
C THR A 276 -21.60 13.84 -8.42
N GLN A 277 -20.94 13.00 -9.22
CA GLN A 277 -19.76 13.35 -10.04
C GLN A 277 -18.57 13.94 -9.28
N GLN A 278 -18.48 13.71 -7.96
CA GLN A 278 -17.28 14.02 -7.18
C GLN A 278 -16.11 13.08 -7.54
N ILE A 279 -16.44 11.90 -8.06
CA ILE A 279 -15.52 10.92 -8.65
C ILE A 279 -15.98 10.62 -10.06
N LYS A 280 -15.06 10.64 -11.03
CA LYS A 280 -15.38 10.48 -12.45
C LYS A 280 -15.32 9.01 -12.90
N ILE A 281 -15.93 8.10 -12.16
CA ILE A 281 -16.09 6.73 -12.64
C ILE A 281 -17.34 6.69 -13.53
N PRO A 282 -17.23 6.32 -14.81
CA PRO A 282 -18.38 6.33 -15.73
C PRO A 282 -19.38 5.25 -15.31
N MET A 283 -20.55 5.64 -14.80
CA MET A 283 -21.65 4.72 -14.48
C MET A 283 -22.95 5.26 -15.05
N THR A 284 -23.75 4.39 -15.67
CA THR A 284 -25.12 4.75 -16.04
C THR A 284 -26.00 4.81 -14.79
N LYS A 285 -27.17 5.41 -14.92
CA LYS A 285 -28.16 5.42 -13.83
C LYS A 285 -28.60 4.00 -13.45
N ASP A 286 -28.78 3.13 -14.46
CA ASP A 286 -29.17 1.73 -14.25
C ASP A 286 -28.08 0.96 -13.50
N ASP A 287 -26.79 1.21 -13.82
CA ASP A 287 -25.67 0.63 -13.08
C ASP A 287 -25.68 1.07 -11.61
N LEU A 288 -25.88 2.37 -11.34
CA LEU A 288 -25.95 2.90 -9.97
C LEU A 288 -27.13 2.28 -9.21
N ASP A 289 -28.30 2.21 -9.82
CA ASP A 289 -29.49 1.61 -9.23
C ASP A 289 -29.28 0.11 -8.93
N GLU A 290 -28.63 -0.64 -9.83
CA GLU A 290 -28.24 -2.03 -9.58
C GLU A 290 -27.34 -2.16 -8.34
N GLN A 291 -26.30 -1.32 -8.23
CA GLN A 291 -25.35 -1.38 -7.11
C GLN A 291 -25.98 -0.96 -5.79
N TYR A 292 -26.82 0.09 -5.79
CA TYR A 292 -27.59 0.45 -4.59
C TYR A 292 -28.51 -0.70 -4.16
N ASN A 293 -29.19 -1.36 -5.10
CA ASN A 293 -30.05 -2.50 -4.79
C ASN A 293 -29.27 -3.65 -4.14
N LYS A 294 -28.09 -4.01 -4.65
CA LYS A 294 -27.23 -5.03 -4.04
C LYS A 294 -26.83 -4.66 -2.62
N LEU A 295 -26.43 -3.41 -2.42
CA LEU A 295 -26.06 -2.89 -1.12
C LEU A 295 -27.23 -2.93 -0.12
N TYR A 296 -28.43 -2.60 -0.58
CA TYR A 296 -29.65 -2.66 0.24
C TYR A 296 -30.04 -4.10 0.57
N VAL A 297 -29.98 -5.03 -0.39
CA VAL A 297 -30.20 -6.46 -0.13
C VAL A 297 -29.25 -6.96 0.95
N LEU A 298 -27.97 -6.58 0.88
CA LEU A 298 -26.98 -6.93 1.89
C LEU A 298 -27.33 -6.31 3.25
N LEU A 299 -27.61 -5.01 3.28
CA LEU A 299 -28.01 -4.28 4.48
C LEU A 299 -29.21 -4.96 5.17
N PHE A 300 -30.24 -5.33 4.41
CA PHE A 300 -31.43 -6.01 4.91
C PHE A 300 -31.15 -7.43 5.40
N LYS A 301 -30.28 -8.17 4.70
CA LYS A 301 -29.82 -9.50 5.16
C LYS A 301 -29.20 -9.42 6.57
N PHE A 302 -28.38 -8.41 6.85
CA PHE A 302 -27.78 -8.23 8.17
C PHE A 302 -28.77 -7.76 9.23
N LEU A 303 -29.68 -6.86 8.86
CA LEU A 303 -30.79 -6.50 9.76
C LEU A 303 -31.59 -7.74 10.17
N ASN A 304 -31.97 -8.57 9.19
CA ASN A 304 -32.70 -9.81 9.42
C ASN A 304 -31.95 -10.78 10.31
N TYR A 305 -30.62 -10.90 10.13
CA TYR A 305 -29.77 -11.66 11.02
C TYR A 305 -29.81 -11.14 12.46
N PHE A 306 -29.51 -9.86 12.69
CA PHE A 306 -29.47 -9.33 14.06
C PHE A 306 -30.83 -9.40 14.76
N ILE A 307 -31.91 -9.18 14.00
CA ILE A 307 -33.28 -9.27 14.47
C ILE A 307 -33.62 -10.72 14.81
N GLY A 308 -33.48 -11.65 13.86
CA GLY A 308 -33.86 -13.06 14.03
C GLY A 308 -33.11 -13.79 15.15
N TYR A 309 -31.86 -13.39 15.43
CA TYR A 309 -31.06 -13.97 16.52
C TYR A 309 -31.11 -13.16 17.83
N GLY A 310 -31.97 -12.14 17.93
CA GLY A 310 -32.11 -11.31 19.14
C GLY A 310 -30.84 -10.56 19.54
N LYS A 311 -29.93 -10.29 18.61
CA LYS A 311 -28.61 -9.68 18.86
C LYS A 311 -28.70 -8.15 18.95
N LEU A 312 -29.40 -7.67 19.97
CA LEU A 312 -29.72 -6.25 20.16
C LEU A 312 -28.53 -5.28 20.23
N ARG A 313 -27.40 -5.75 20.77
CA ARG A 313 -26.17 -4.95 20.80
C ARG A 313 -25.59 -4.79 19.39
N GLY A 314 -25.46 -5.89 18.66
CA GLY A 314 -25.00 -5.89 17.27
C GLY A 314 -25.92 -5.07 16.36
N LEU A 315 -27.24 -5.17 16.55
CA LEU A 315 -28.21 -4.34 15.83
C LEU A 315 -27.97 -2.84 16.05
N ARG A 316 -27.73 -2.43 17.31
CA ARG A 316 -27.44 -1.03 17.66
C ARG A 316 -26.15 -0.55 17.01
N GLU A 317 -25.08 -1.33 17.11
CA GLU A 317 -23.77 -0.99 16.53
C GLU A 317 -23.89 -0.89 15.00
N PHE A 318 -24.56 -1.84 14.37
CA PHE A 318 -24.85 -1.85 12.93
C PHE A 318 -25.64 -0.61 12.48
N PHE A 319 -26.68 -0.21 13.21
CA PHE A 319 -27.42 1.02 12.92
C PHE A 319 -26.53 2.26 12.98
N ARG A 320 -25.74 2.39 14.06
CA ARG A 320 -24.86 3.53 14.24
C ARG A 320 -23.82 3.62 13.12
N GLU A 321 -23.28 2.49 12.68
CA GLU A 321 -22.28 2.44 11.61
C GLU A 321 -22.88 2.78 10.23
N ASN A 322 -24.16 2.47 10.01
CA ASN A 322 -24.87 2.62 8.74
C ASN A 322 -25.92 3.74 8.75
N GLU A 323 -25.91 4.63 9.75
CA GLU A 323 -26.98 5.61 9.99
C GLU A 323 -27.28 6.47 8.75
N PHE A 324 -26.24 6.95 8.07
CA PHE A 324 -26.40 7.77 6.87
C PHE A 324 -26.96 6.99 5.67
N VAL A 325 -26.68 5.68 5.56
CA VAL A 325 -27.26 4.83 4.52
C VAL A 325 -28.77 4.73 4.75
N PHE A 326 -29.19 4.54 6.01
CA PHE A 326 -30.60 4.50 6.37
C PHE A 326 -31.33 5.82 6.16
N LYS A 327 -30.66 6.96 6.31
CA LYS A 327 -31.26 8.27 6.03
C LYS A 327 -31.57 8.50 4.55
N ASP A 328 -30.72 7.97 3.66
CA ASP A 328 -30.90 8.15 2.22
C ASP A 328 -31.74 7.05 1.55
N ILE A 329 -31.93 5.90 2.19
CA ILE A 329 -32.85 4.87 1.69
C ILE A 329 -34.25 5.47 1.64
N ARG A 330 -34.80 5.59 0.44
CA ARG A 330 -36.23 5.85 0.28
C ARG A 330 -36.97 4.70 0.96
N TYR A 331 -37.57 4.98 2.12
CA TYR A 331 -38.19 4.03 3.07
C TYR A 331 -39.25 3.10 2.46
N THR A 332 -39.62 3.31 1.20
CA THR A 332 -40.80 2.73 0.58
C THR A 332 -40.68 1.23 0.35
N LYS A 333 -39.47 0.67 0.13
CA LYS A 333 -39.32 -0.74 -0.29
C LYS A 333 -39.03 -1.77 0.81
N TYR A 334 -38.50 -1.39 1.98
CA TYR A 334 -38.19 -2.35 3.04
C TYR A 334 -38.90 -2.06 4.35
N ASP A 335 -39.84 -2.94 4.67
CA ASP A 335 -40.68 -2.83 5.85
C ASP A 335 -40.13 -3.66 7.02
N MET A 336 -39.16 -3.07 7.72
CA MET A 336 -38.49 -3.72 8.83
C MET A 336 -39.41 -3.94 10.05
N ILE A 337 -40.44 -3.11 10.23
CA ILE A 337 -41.41 -3.27 11.31
C ILE A 337 -42.29 -4.49 11.03
N THR A 338 -42.83 -4.61 9.82
CA THR A 338 -43.55 -5.81 9.39
C THR A 338 -42.68 -7.06 9.56
N TYR A 339 -41.41 -7.01 9.15
CA TYR A 339 -40.49 -8.14 9.35
C TYR A 339 -40.33 -8.50 10.83
N ALA A 340 -40.08 -7.50 11.70
CA ALA A 340 -39.90 -7.74 13.13
C ALA A 340 -41.17 -8.31 13.80
N ILE A 341 -42.35 -7.83 13.42
CA ILE A 341 -43.62 -8.35 13.94
C ILE A 341 -43.84 -9.79 13.49
N LYS A 342 -43.61 -10.09 12.20
CA LYS A 342 -43.80 -11.44 11.64
C LYS A 342 -42.92 -12.50 12.31
N HIS A 343 -41.71 -12.11 12.74
CA HIS A 343 -40.74 -12.99 13.40
C HIS A 343 -40.79 -12.95 14.94
N ASP A 344 -41.91 -12.51 15.53
CA ASP A 344 -42.18 -12.56 16.98
C ASP A 344 -41.07 -11.92 17.83
N ILE A 345 -40.48 -10.85 17.30
CA ILE A 345 -39.40 -10.11 17.92
C ILE A 345 -39.92 -9.35 19.13
N SER A 346 -39.14 -9.34 20.22
CA SER A 346 -39.60 -8.74 21.46
C SER A 346 -40.01 -7.27 21.30
N ASN A 347 -41.05 -6.88 22.02
CA ASN A 347 -41.57 -5.51 22.04
C ASN A 347 -40.48 -4.47 22.40
N HIS A 348 -39.52 -4.86 23.25
CA HIS A 348 -38.36 -4.04 23.58
C HIS A 348 -37.47 -3.78 22.36
N CYS A 349 -37.21 -4.81 21.55
CA CYS A 349 -36.45 -4.69 20.31
C CYS A 349 -37.16 -3.79 19.30
N ILE A 350 -38.47 -4.00 19.09
CA ILE A 350 -39.29 -3.20 18.16
C ILE A 350 -39.31 -1.73 18.56
N LYS A 351 -39.48 -1.44 19.86
CA LYS A 351 -39.41 -0.08 20.38
C LYS A 351 -38.07 0.58 20.08
N ARG A 352 -36.96 -0.16 20.21
CA ARG A 352 -35.61 0.37 19.90
C ARG A 352 -35.37 0.54 18.41
N ILE A 353 -35.85 -0.40 17.59
CA ILE A 353 -35.86 -0.26 16.13
C ILE A 353 -36.54 1.06 15.72
N LEU A 354 -37.72 1.35 16.28
CA LEU A 354 -38.47 2.58 16.00
C LEU A 354 -37.74 3.86 16.41
N THR A 355 -36.74 3.80 17.29
CA THR A 355 -35.90 4.97 17.60
C THR A 355 -34.84 5.26 16.53
N TYR A 356 -34.51 4.27 15.69
CA TYR A 356 -33.52 4.42 14.61
C TYR A 356 -34.17 4.77 13.26
N PHE A 357 -35.48 4.58 13.11
CA PHE A 357 -36.24 4.89 11.89
C PHE A 357 -37.38 5.85 12.20
N PRO A 358 -37.25 7.14 11.87
CA PRO A 358 -38.39 8.05 11.94
C PRO A 358 -39.48 7.54 10.98
N VAL A 359 -40.67 7.34 11.52
CA VAL A 359 -41.82 6.80 10.78
C VAL A 359 -42.46 7.95 10.02
N SER A 360 -42.07 8.17 8.76
CA SER A 360 -42.73 9.17 7.92
C SER A 360 -43.99 8.64 7.23
N GLU A 361 -44.14 7.31 7.12
CA GLU A 361 -45.30 6.67 6.49
C GLU A 361 -45.89 5.60 7.42
N ILE A 362 -47.11 5.84 7.89
CA ILE A 362 -47.95 4.82 8.51
C ILE A 362 -48.32 3.82 7.41
N LYS A 363 -47.86 2.58 7.52
CA LYS A 363 -48.46 1.48 6.75
C LYS A 363 -49.58 0.89 7.62
N ASP A 364 -50.84 1.06 7.24
CA ASP A 364 -51.99 0.44 7.93
C ASP A 364 -51.80 -1.07 8.15
N GLN A 365 -51.06 -1.69 7.22
CA GLN A 365 -50.55 -3.06 7.29
C GLN A 365 -49.87 -3.43 8.63
N TRP A 366 -49.20 -2.49 9.33
CA TRP A 366 -48.54 -2.81 10.61
C TRP A 366 -49.54 -3.08 11.74
N ARG A 367 -50.67 -2.35 11.73
CA ARG A 367 -51.73 -2.54 12.72
C ARG A 367 -52.43 -3.86 12.46
N GLU A 368 -52.78 -4.11 11.20
CA GLU A 368 -53.41 -5.36 10.76
C GLU A 368 -52.56 -6.58 11.16
N ILE A 369 -51.25 -6.58 10.87
CA ILE A 369 -50.36 -7.70 11.21
C ILE A 369 -50.21 -7.86 12.74
N ALA A 370 -50.15 -6.76 13.49
CA ALA A 370 -50.04 -6.83 14.95
C ALA A 370 -51.34 -7.32 15.61
N ASP A 371 -52.50 -6.97 15.04
CA ASP A 371 -53.82 -7.45 15.43
C ASP A 371 -53.98 -8.94 15.12
N GLU A 372 -53.58 -9.39 13.91
CA GLU A 372 -53.53 -10.80 13.53
C GLU A 372 -52.69 -11.64 14.51
N LYS A 373 -51.52 -11.13 14.90
CA LYS A 373 -50.63 -11.74 15.90
C LYS A 373 -51.11 -11.59 17.35
N LYS A 374 -52.25 -10.91 17.59
CA LYS A 374 -52.82 -10.59 18.92
C LYS A 374 -51.82 -9.89 19.87
N ASN A 375 -50.85 -9.15 19.33
CA ASN A 375 -49.80 -8.51 20.14
C ASN A 375 -50.15 -7.06 20.49
N ARG A 376 -51.06 -6.90 21.46
CA ARG A 376 -51.57 -5.59 21.94
C ARG A 376 -50.47 -4.61 22.39
N SER A 377 -49.32 -5.13 22.83
CA SER A 377 -48.20 -4.32 23.27
C SER A 377 -47.47 -3.66 22.10
N ILE A 378 -47.35 -4.34 20.95
CA ILE A 378 -46.79 -3.76 19.72
C ILE A 378 -47.69 -2.64 19.21
N ILE A 379 -49.01 -2.84 19.21
CA ILE A 379 -49.99 -1.83 18.79
C ILE A 379 -49.82 -0.55 19.61
N LYS A 380 -49.72 -0.68 20.94
CA LYS A 380 -49.47 0.46 21.83
C LYS A 380 -48.14 1.16 21.54
N ILE A 381 -47.08 0.39 21.24
CA ILE A 381 -45.77 0.95 20.88
C ILE A 381 -45.87 1.74 19.58
N ILE A 382 -46.48 1.17 18.52
CA ILE A 382 -46.67 1.84 17.24
C ILE A 382 -47.49 3.11 17.44
N GLN A 383 -48.65 3.04 18.08
CA GLN A 383 -49.50 4.20 18.36
C GLN A 383 -48.78 5.31 19.14
N LYS A 384 -47.96 4.94 20.14
CA LYS A 384 -47.23 5.92 20.94
C LYS A 384 -46.12 6.58 20.13
N THR A 385 -45.37 5.82 19.33
CA THR A 385 -44.34 6.38 18.45
C THR A 385 -44.96 7.36 17.46
N LEU A 386 -46.11 7.03 16.87
CA LEU A 386 -46.80 7.91 15.92
C LEU A 386 -47.21 9.25 16.53
N LYS A 387 -47.72 9.28 17.77
CA LYS A 387 -48.08 10.52 18.48
C LYS A 387 -46.91 11.49 18.73
N TYR A 388 -45.66 11.06 18.57
CA TYR A 388 -44.50 11.94 18.71
C TYR A 388 -44.09 12.62 17.40
N TYR A 389 -44.63 12.16 16.25
CA TYR A 389 -44.24 12.64 14.92
C TYR A 389 -45.37 13.40 14.19
N TYR A 390 -46.60 13.35 14.70
CA TYR A 390 -47.74 14.21 14.35
C TYR A 390 -48.05 15.10 15.55
#